data_AF-A0A9D4YMX1-F1
#
_entry.id   AF-A0A9D4YMX1-F1
#
_cell.length_a   1.000
_cell.length_b   1.000
_cell.length_c   1.000
_cell.angle_alpha   90.00
_cell.angle_beta   90.00
_cell.angle_gamma   90.00
#
_symmetry.space_group_name_H-M   'P 1'
#
loop_
_entity.id
_entity.type
_entity.pdbx_description
1 polymer ?
#
loop_
_entity_poly.entity_id
_entity_poly.type
_entity_poly.pdbx_seq_one_letter_code
_entity_poly.pdbx_strand_id
1 'polypeptide(L)'
;MTKVYGTGTYDFRRHRVAEYPLAEPKAGERSQKGGGGGSLQSTVTVSEIQRDRLTKIAESNWLKTDEKKKDFDPELVVKIYETELLVKEGQGNKPVPLQRVMILEVSQYLENYLWPHFDPLSATFEHVMSIIIMVNEKFRENVAAWVCFHDRKDVFKEFLERVVRLKEGRELNIAEKTNYLVFNLKV
;
A
#
# COMPACT_ATOMS: atom_id res chain seq x y z
N MET A 1 8.65 78.49 -26.67
CA MET A 1 9.31 77.34 -27.34
C MET A 1 10.29 76.79 -26.31
N THR A 2 10.31 75.53 -25.89
CA THR A 2 10.24 74.29 -26.67
C THR A 2 9.86 73.12 -25.74
N LYS A 3 9.06 72.18 -26.26
CA LYS A 3 8.64 70.92 -25.60
C LYS A 3 9.83 70.00 -25.34
N VAL A 4 9.82 69.27 -24.22
CA VAL A 4 10.55 68.00 -24.07
C VAL A 4 9.56 66.95 -23.58
N TYR A 5 9.42 65.88 -24.36
CA TYR A 5 8.44 64.81 -24.16
C TYR A 5 8.90 63.87 -23.04
N GLY A 6 8.07 63.76 -22.00
CA GLY A 6 8.19 62.75 -20.97
C GLY A 6 7.88 61.37 -21.53
N THR A 7 8.79 60.44 -21.22
CA THR A 7 8.84 59.02 -21.57
C THR A 7 7.52 58.28 -21.34
N GLY A 8 7.08 57.52 -22.35
CA GLY A 8 5.82 56.78 -22.35
C GLY A 8 5.69 55.79 -21.18
N THR A 9 4.53 55.82 -20.54
CA THR A 9 4.08 54.81 -19.57
C THR A 9 3.57 53.60 -20.35
N TYR A 10 4.31 52.50 -20.30
CA TYR A 10 3.83 51.23 -20.84
C TYR A 10 2.63 50.74 -20.00
N ASP A 11 1.52 50.53 -20.71
CA ASP A 11 0.22 50.11 -20.23
C ASP A 11 0.23 48.61 -19.89
N PHE A 12 0.18 48.28 -18.59
CA PHE A 12 -0.01 46.92 -18.12
C PHE A 12 -1.48 46.52 -18.33
N ARG A 13 -1.79 46.00 -19.53
CA ARG A 13 -3.06 45.31 -19.79
C ARG A 13 -3.27 44.21 -18.74
N ARG A 14 -4.10 44.51 -17.75
CA ARG A 14 -4.62 43.56 -16.78
C ARG A 14 -5.45 42.52 -17.53
N HIS A 15 -4.94 41.30 -17.65
CA HIS A 15 -5.76 40.17 -18.06
C HIS A 15 -6.88 39.99 -17.02
N ARG A 16 -8.12 40.09 -17.52
CA ARG A 16 -9.36 40.00 -16.74
C ARG A 16 -9.39 38.71 -15.93
N VAL A 17 -9.41 38.85 -14.60
CA VAL A 17 -9.86 37.80 -13.69
C VAL A 17 -11.36 37.62 -13.93
N ALA A 18 -11.79 36.41 -14.30
CA ALA A 18 -13.20 36.10 -14.45
C ALA A 18 -13.84 36.07 -13.06
N GLU A 19 -14.63 37.09 -12.74
CA GLU A 19 -15.51 37.08 -11.57
C GLU A 19 -16.66 36.09 -11.83
N TYR A 20 -16.74 35.05 -10.99
CA TYR A 20 -17.86 34.12 -10.99
C TYR A 20 -18.98 34.65 -10.08
N PRO A 21 -20.22 34.83 -10.56
CA PRO A 21 -21.32 35.28 -9.70
C PRO A 21 -21.69 34.19 -8.69
N LEU A 22 -21.66 34.52 -7.40
CA LEU A 22 -22.25 33.70 -6.33
C LEU A 22 -23.77 33.88 -6.36
N ALA A 23 -24.50 32.86 -6.85
CA ALA A 23 -25.95 32.82 -6.74
C ALA A 23 -26.37 32.38 -5.32
N GLU A 24 -27.22 33.16 -4.67
CA GLU A 24 -27.79 32.82 -3.35
C GLU A 24 -28.73 31.60 -3.42
N PRO A 25 -28.77 30.73 -2.40
CA PRO A 25 -29.57 29.52 -2.43
C PRO A 25 -31.05 29.80 -2.16
N LYS A 26 -31.92 29.46 -3.12
CA LYS A 26 -33.37 29.29 -2.87
C LYS A 26 -33.65 27.87 -2.38
N ALA A 27 -34.46 27.76 -1.33
CA ALA A 27 -34.96 26.50 -0.80
C ALA A 27 -35.93 25.81 -1.78
N GLY A 28 -35.82 24.49 -1.95
CA GLY A 28 -36.80 23.69 -2.69
C GLY A 28 -36.33 22.30 -3.15
N GLU A 29 -36.71 21.28 -2.36
CA GLU A 29 -37.11 19.91 -2.73
C GLU A 29 -36.15 18.89 -3.40
N ARG A 30 -36.30 17.65 -2.91
CA ARG A 30 -35.52 16.43 -3.20
C ARG A 30 -35.65 15.94 -4.64
N SER A 31 -34.55 15.40 -5.17
CA SER A 31 -34.57 14.12 -5.90
C SER A 31 -33.17 13.50 -5.96
N GLN A 32 -33.04 12.33 -5.33
CA GLN A 32 -31.83 11.50 -5.40
C GLN A 32 -31.74 10.85 -6.79
N LYS A 33 -30.70 11.19 -7.55
CA LYS A 33 -30.06 10.30 -8.52
C LYS A 33 -28.54 10.42 -8.33
N GLY A 34 -27.98 9.48 -7.58
CA GLY A 34 -26.54 9.38 -7.37
C GLY A 34 -25.86 8.80 -8.60
N GLY A 35 -25.32 9.66 -9.44
CA GLY A 35 -24.26 9.34 -10.39
C GLY A 35 -23.02 10.11 -9.98
N GLY A 36 -21.95 9.41 -9.64
CA GLY A 36 -20.72 10.04 -9.18
C GLY A 36 -19.62 9.01 -8.96
N GLY A 37 -19.11 8.44 -10.05
CA GLY A 37 -17.91 7.63 -10.08
C GLY A 37 -16.68 8.49 -9.79
N GLY A 38 -16.46 8.78 -8.52
CA GLY A 38 -15.16 9.16 -7.99
C GLY A 38 -14.54 7.93 -7.36
N SER A 39 -13.29 7.62 -7.73
CA SER A 39 -12.47 6.61 -7.09
C SER A 39 -12.31 6.94 -5.59
N LEU A 40 -13.26 6.49 -4.78
CA LEU A 40 -13.14 6.45 -3.34
C LEU A 40 -11.92 5.56 -3.07
N GLN A 41 -10.81 6.15 -2.61
CA GLN A 41 -9.89 5.42 -1.78
C GLN A 41 -10.75 4.83 -0.67
N SER A 42 -11.00 3.54 -0.74
CA SER A 42 -11.89 2.83 0.17
C SER A 42 -11.28 2.90 1.55
N THR A 43 -11.69 3.90 2.33
CA THR A 43 -11.35 4.00 3.74
C THR A 43 -12.05 2.84 4.43
N VAL A 44 -11.31 1.75 4.62
CA VAL A 44 -11.80 0.55 5.31
C VAL A 44 -12.13 0.95 6.75
N THR A 45 -13.36 0.68 7.18
CA THR A 45 -13.78 0.97 8.55
C THR A 45 -13.21 -0.07 9.51
N VAL A 46 -12.97 0.31 10.77
CA VAL A 46 -12.52 -0.64 11.82
C VAL A 46 -13.45 -1.85 11.93
N SER A 47 -14.76 -1.62 11.81
CA SER A 47 -15.78 -2.66 11.83
C SER A 47 -15.68 -3.65 10.66
N GLU A 48 -15.24 -3.20 9.48
CA GLU A 48 -15.00 -4.07 8.32
C GLU A 48 -13.74 -4.92 8.55
N ILE A 49 -12.67 -4.32 9.09
CA ILE A 49 -11.43 -5.03 9.44
C ILE A 49 -11.75 -6.15 10.44
N GLN A 50 -12.47 -5.85 11.52
CA GLN A 50 -12.80 -6.84 12.56
C GLN A 50 -13.62 -8.03 12.06
N ARG A 51 -14.49 -7.81 11.07
CA ARG A 51 -15.31 -8.89 10.49
C ARG A 51 -14.59 -9.68 9.40
N ASP A 52 -13.47 -9.18 8.91
CA ASP A 52 -12.74 -9.78 7.81
C ASP A 52 -12.17 -11.14 8.18
N ARG A 53 -12.09 -12.02 7.18
CA ARG A 53 -11.53 -13.36 7.32
C ARG A 53 -10.05 -13.31 7.70
N LEU A 54 -9.27 -12.37 7.16
CA LEU A 54 -7.84 -12.22 7.46
C LEU A 54 -7.62 -11.89 8.93
N THR A 55 -8.47 -11.07 9.54
CA THR A 55 -8.40 -10.76 10.97
C THR A 55 -8.65 -12.00 11.82
N LYS A 56 -9.61 -12.85 11.46
CA LYS A 56 -9.85 -14.13 12.15
C LYS A 56 -8.68 -15.10 11.99
N ILE A 57 -8.06 -15.14 10.80
CA ILE A 57 -6.84 -15.92 10.56
C ILE A 57 -5.72 -15.40 11.46
N ALA A 58 -5.56 -14.08 11.57
CA ALA A 58 -4.56 -13.47 12.42
C ALA A 58 -4.74 -13.83 13.90
N GLU A 59 -5.97 -13.71 14.40
CA GLU A 59 -6.38 -14.08 15.77
C GLU A 59 -6.05 -15.53 16.12
N SER A 60 -6.12 -16.41 15.12
CA SER A 60 -5.90 -17.86 15.32
C SER A 60 -4.44 -18.29 15.19
N ASN A 61 -3.56 -17.48 14.58
CA ASN A 61 -2.21 -17.93 14.21
C ASN A 61 -1.09 -17.08 14.81
N TRP A 62 -1.22 -15.74 14.89
CA TRP A 62 -0.09 -14.89 15.30
C TRP A 62 -0.42 -13.74 16.24
N LEU A 63 -1.68 -13.31 16.33
CA LEU A 63 -2.08 -12.38 17.37
C LEU A 63 -2.04 -13.09 18.72
N LYS A 64 -1.52 -12.38 19.73
CA LYS A 64 -1.43 -12.88 21.11
C LYS A 64 -2.82 -12.88 21.74
N THR A 65 -3.62 -13.87 21.44
CA THR A 65 -4.74 -14.28 22.29
C THR A 65 -4.18 -15.15 23.42
N ASP A 66 -4.78 -15.12 24.61
CA ASP A 66 -4.29 -15.81 25.83
C ASP A 66 -4.23 -17.36 25.71
N GLU A 67 -4.59 -17.91 24.54
CA GLU A 67 -4.47 -19.32 24.22
C GLU A 67 -3.14 -19.63 23.50
N LYS A 68 -2.65 -20.86 23.66
CA LYS A 68 -1.36 -21.33 23.13
C LYS A 68 -1.18 -20.90 21.67
N LYS A 69 -0.12 -20.13 21.39
CA LYS A 69 0.29 -19.79 20.03
C LYS A 69 0.39 -21.07 19.19
N LYS A 70 -0.29 -21.08 18.05
CA LYS A 70 -0.17 -22.16 17.08
C LYS A 70 1.24 -22.13 16.47
N ASP A 71 1.79 -23.30 16.17
CA ASP A 71 3.06 -23.40 15.48
C ASP A 71 2.99 -22.75 14.09
N PHE A 72 4.12 -22.26 13.60
CA PHE A 72 4.22 -21.64 12.30
C PHE A 72 3.87 -22.62 11.18
N ASP A 73 2.96 -22.17 10.31
CA ASP A 73 2.53 -22.91 9.13
C ASP A 73 2.99 -22.16 7.86
N PRO A 74 3.99 -22.68 7.12
CA PRO A 74 4.45 -22.08 5.87
C PRO A 74 3.39 -22.18 4.75
N GLU A 75 2.52 -23.19 4.76
CA GLU A 75 1.45 -23.31 3.76
C GLU A 75 0.42 -22.20 3.91
N LEU A 76 0.23 -21.70 5.14
CA LEU A 76 -0.63 -20.54 5.37
C LEU A 76 -0.11 -19.29 4.68
N VAL A 77 1.21 -19.07 4.66
CA VAL A 77 1.84 -17.93 3.98
C VAL A 77 1.59 -18.01 2.47
N VAL A 78 1.83 -19.19 1.89
CA VAL A 78 1.56 -19.46 0.46
C VAL A 78 0.09 -19.18 0.15
N LYS A 79 -0.82 -19.71 0.98
CA LYS A 79 -2.26 -19.51 0.80
C LYS A 79 -2.66 -18.04 0.87
N ILE A 80 -2.21 -17.30 1.88
CA ILE A 80 -2.50 -15.86 2.02
C ILE A 80 -1.99 -15.11 0.79
N TYR A 81 -0.78 -15.42 0.34
CA TYR A 81 -0.21 -14.81 -0.85
C TYR A 81 -1.08 -15.07 -2.09
N GLU A 82 -1.37 -16.32 -2.40
CA GLU A 82 -2.13 -16.71 -3.59
C GLU A 82 -3.58 -16.22 -3.58
N THR A 83 -4.22 -16.17 -2.41
CA THR A 83 -5.63 -15.77 -2.32
C THR A 83 -5.84 -14.27 -2.17
N GLU A 84 -4.93 -13.57 -1.48
CA GLU A 84 -5.16 -12.18 -1.05
C GLU A 84 -4.17 -11.17 -1.65
N LEU A 85 -2.96 -11.58 -2.00
CA LEU A 85 -1.89 -10.68 -2.47
C LEU A 85 -1.58 -10.84 -3.96
N LEU A 86 -1.82 -12.02 -4.52
CA LEU A 86 -1.54 -12.33 -5.92
C LEU A 86 -2.60 -11.72 -6.85
N VAL A 87 -2.13 -10.88 -7.78
CA VAL A 87 -2.94 -10.40 -8.89
C VAL A 87 -2.84 -11.41 -10.03
N LYS A 88 -3.94 -12.09 -10.35
CA LYS A 88 -3.97 -13.13 -11.38
C LYS A 88 -3.84 -12.54 -12.78
N GLU A 89 -3.17 -13.28 -13.65
CA GLU A 89 -3.08 -12.95 -15.07
C GLU A 89 -4.50 -12.83 -15.68
N GLY A 90 -4.76 -11.72 -16.36
CA GLY A 90 -6.09 -11.38 -16.87
C GLY A 90 -6.83 -10.28 -16.07
N GLN A 91 -6.39 -9.94 -14.86
CA GLN A 91 -6.92 -8.77 -14.14
C GLN A 91 -6.32 -7.42 -14.60
N GLY A 92 -5.47 -7.43 -15.64
CA GLY A 92 -4.76 -6.27 -16.17
C GLY A 92 -3.60 -5.81 -15.27
N ASN A 93 -3.11 -4.58 -15.47
CA ASN A 93 -2.04 -3.97 -14.67
C ASN A 93 -2.55 -3.46 -13.30
N LYS A 94 -3.44 -4.21 -12.66
CA LYS A 94 -3.97 -3.80 -11.35
C LYS A 94 -2.90 -3.98 -10.27
N PRO A 95 -2.76 -3.03 -9.34
CA PRO A 95 -1.90 -3.21 -8.18
C PRO A 95 -2.50 -4.26 -7.23
N VAL A 96 -1.67 -4.73 -6.30
CA VAL A 96 -2.10 -5.59 -5.19
C VAL A 96 -3.28 -4.94 -4.45
N PRO A 97 -4.34 -5.69 -4.08
CA PRO A 97 -5.50 -5.13 -3.40
C PRO A 97 -5.14 -4.43 -2.10
N LEU A 98 -5.19 -3.09 -2.12
CA LEU A 98 -4.80 -2.21 -1.02
C LEU A 98 -5.43 -2.61 0.33
N GLN A 99 -6.73 -2.83 0.31
CA GLN A 99 -7.52 -3.21 1.48
C GLN A 99 -7.00 -4.50 2.13
N ARG A 100 -6.53 -5.47 1.36
CA ARG A 100 -5.99 -6.73 1.91
C ARG A 100 -4.66 -6.50 2.62
N VAL A 101 -3.77 -5.70 2.02
CA VAL A 101 -2.48 -5.35 2.61
C VAL A 101 -2.68 -4.56 3.91
N MET A 102 -3.61 -3.61 3.93
CA MET A 102 -3.95 -2.84 5.14
C MET A 102 -4.42 -3.73 6.29
N ILE A 103 -5.27 -4.74 6.02
CA ILE A 103 -5.74 -5.66 7.08
C ILE A 103 -4.57 -6.51 7.63
N LEU A 104 -3.67 -6.98 6.76
CA LEU A 104 -2.47 -7.70 7.18
C LEU A 104 -1.51 -6.81 8.01
N GLU A 105 -1.43 -5.52 7.69
CA GLU A 105 -0.61 -4.56 8.45
C GLU A 105 -1.20 -4.28 9.82
N VAL A 106 -2.50 -4.02 9.91
CA VAL A 106 -3.20 -3.80 11.20
C VAL A 106 -3.09 -5.04 12.10
N SER A 107 -3.06 -6.23 11.51
CA SER A 107 -2.88 -7.49 12.24
C SER A 107 -1.41 -7.85 12.50
N GLN A 108 -0.45 -6.98 12.18
CA GLN A 108 0.99 -7.17 12.41
C GLN A 108 1.54 -8.46 11.78
N TYR A 109 1.11 -8.74 10.54
CA TYR A 109 1.51 -9.95 9.80
C TYR A 109 3.03 -10.04 9.61
N LEU A 110 3.71 -8.90 9.37
CA LEU A 110 5.16 -8.88 9.20
C LEU A 110 5.88 -9.24 10.50
N GLU A 111 5.55 -8.57 11.59
CA GLU A 111 6.28 -8.62 12.85
C GLU A 111 6.01 -9.91 13.63
N ASN A 112 4.78 -10.42 13.57
CA ASN A 112 4.38 -11.56 14.40
C ASN A 112 4.38 -12.89 13.64
N TYR A 113 4.34 -12.89 12.30
CA TYR A 113 4.22 -14.12 11.52
C TYR A 113 5.32 -14.29 10.47
N LEU A 114 5.55 -13.32 9.59
CA LEU A 114 6.52 -13.48 8.50
C LEU A 114 7.97 -13.42 8.98
N TRP A 115 8.36 -12.35 9.66
CA TRP A 115 9.76 -12.09 9.99
C TRP A 115 10.35 -13.03 11.05
N PRO A 116 9.63 -13.36 12.16
CA PRO A 116 10.15 -14.31 13.14
C PRO A 116 10.40 -15.71 12.58
N HIS A 117 9.67 -16.09 11.52
CA HIS A 117 9.73 -17.43 10.92
C HIS A 117 10.42 -17.43 9.55
N PHE A 118 11.05 -16.32 9.15
CA PHE A 118 11.85 -16.30 7.94
C PHE A 118 13.14 -17.10 8.15
N ASP A 119 13.39 -18.04 7.25
CA ASP A 119 14.63 -18.81 7.10
C ASP A 119 15.10 -18.70 5.65
N PRO A 120 16.30 -18.16 5.37
CA PRO A 120 16.77 -17.96 4.00
C PRO A 120 16.87 -19.25 3.18
N LEU A 121 17.07 -20.40 3.82
CA LEU A 121 17.25 -21.68 3.14
C LEU A 121 15.92 -22.31 2.71
N SER A 122 14.90 -22.24 3.57
CA SER A 122 13.58 -22.85 3.33
C SER A 122 12.50 -21.88 2.85
N ALA A 123 12.70 -20.55 2.97
CA ALA A 123 11.69 -19.57 2.60
C ALA A 123 11.27 -19.69 1.15
N THR A 124 9.96 -19.80 0.93
CA THR A 124 9.35 -19.86 -0.40
C THR A 124 9.34 -18.48 -1.05
N PHE A 125 9.04 -18.45 -2.36
CA PHE A 125 8.85 -17.22 -3.10
C PHE A 125 7.77 -16.33 -2.46
N GLU A 126 6.65 -16.93 -2.08
CA GLU A 126 5.48 -16.28 -1.50
C GLU A 126 5.81 -15.62 -0.16
N HIS A 127 6.68 -16.25 0.64
CA HIS A 127 7.14 -15.69 1.91
C HIS A 127 7.96 -14.43 1.68
N VAL A 128 8.97 -14.49 0.80
CA VAL A 128 9.84 -13.34 0.51
C VAL A 128 9.03 -12.20 -0.12
N MET A 129 8.15 -12.51 -1.08
CA MET A 129 7.31 -11.51 -1.73
C MET A 129 6.29 -10.89 -0.77
N SER A 130 5.74 -11.68 0.17
CA SER A 130 4.87 -11.14 1.22
C SER A 130 5.61 -10.16 2.12
N ILE A 131 6.87 -10.45 2.51
CA ILE A 131 7.69 -9.51 3.28
C ILE A 131 7.90 -8.21 2.49
N ILE A 132 8.26 -8.31 1.20
CA ILE A 132 8.43 -7.14 0.32
C ILE A 132 7.17 -6.25 0.30
N ILE A 133 5.99 -6.86 0.13
CA ILE A 133 4.72 -6.15 0.09
C ILE A 133 4.43 -5.45 1.42
N MET A 134 4.62 -6.14 2.56
CA MET A 134 4.39 -5.54 3.88
C MET A 134 5.38 -4.40 4.19
N VAL A 135 6.64 -4.53 3.79
CA VAL A 135 7.62 -3.43 3.94
C VAL A 135 7.21 -2.23 3.10
N ASN A 136 6.80 -2.45 1.84
CA ASN A 136 6.32 -1.39 0.98
C ASN A 136 5.10 -0.65 1.56
N GLU A 137 4.20 -1.38 2.21
CA GLU A 137 3.04 -0.84 2.93
C GLU A 137 3.48 0.10 4.05
N LYS A 138 4.39 -0.34 4.93
CA LYS A 138 4.90 0.48 6.03
C LYS A 138 5.49 1.79 5.54
N PHE A 139 6.24 1.74 4.44
CA PHE A 139 6.75 2.94 3.79
C PHE A 139 5.66 3.84 3.22
N ARG A 140 4.56 3.27 2.69
CA ARG A 140 3.44 4.08 2.19
C ARG A 140 2.74 4.82 3.33
N GLU A 141 2.59 4.18 4.47
CA GLU A 141 1.96 4.75 5.67
C GLU A 141 2.92 5.61 6.51
N ASN A 142 4.17 5.82 6.06
CA ASN A 142 5.24 6.50 6.81
C ASN A 142 5.51 5.90 8.19
N VAL A 143 5.31 4.59 8.33
CA VAL A 143 5.63 3.81 9.53
C VAL A 143 7.06 3.31 9.43
N ALA A 144 7.74 3.19 10.58
CA ALA A 144 9.11 2.75 10.66
C ALA A 144 9.27 1.26 10.26
N ALA A 145 9.46 1.00 8.97
CA ALA A 145 9.54 -0.36 8.41
C ALA A 145 10.68 -1.20 9.00
N TRP A 146 11.79 -0.55 9.37
CA TRP A 146 13.03 -1.22 9.74
C TRP A 146 13.09 -1.72 11.18
N VAL A 147 12.17 -1.27 12.05
CA VAL A 147 12.22 -1.58 13.48
C VAL A 147 12.10 -3.08 13.72
N CYS A 148 11.24 -3.78 12.96
CA CYS A 148 11.03 -5.22 13.12
C CYS A 148 12.25 -6.08 12.74
N PHE A 149 13.16 -5.56 11.91
CA PHE A 149 14.35 -6.28 11.48
C PHE A 149 15.51 -6.18 12.48
N HIS A 150 15.42 -5.28 13.46
CA HIS A 150 16.50 -5.03 14.42
C HIS A 150 16.82 -6.26 15.30
N ASP A 151 15.84 -7.11 15.54
CA ASP A 151 16.00 -8.28 16.42
C ASP A 151 16.71 -9.47 15.73
N ARG A 152 16.78 -9.48 14.39
CA ARG A 152 17.39 -10.55 13.58
C ARG A 152 18.27 -9.97 12.46
N LYS A 153 19.21 -9.09 12.80
CA LYS A 153 20.06 -8.37 11.81
C LYS A 153 20.97 -9.28 10.99
N ASP A 154 21.40 -10.39 11.58
CA ASP A 154 22.18 -11.44 10.94
C ASP A 154 21.45 -12.03 9.73
N VAL A 155 20.16 -12.32 9.89
CA VAL A 155 19.31 -12.90 8.85
C VAL A 155 18.86 -11.85 7.82
N PHE A 156 18.88 -10.56 8.17
CA PHE A 156 18.49 -9.48 7.25
C PHE A 156 19.37 -9.42 6.00
N LYS A 157 20.67 -9.66 6.13
CA LYS A 157 21.57 -9.72 4.97
C LYS A 157 21.16 -10.86 4.03
N GLU A 158 20.89 -12.04 4.59
CA GLU A 158 20.49 -13.22 3.82
C GLU A 158 19.11 -13.03 3.17
N PHE A 159 18.21 -12.30 3.82
CA PHE A 159 16.95 -11.86 3.22
C PHE A 159 17.19 -11.01 1.95
N LEU A 160 18.07 -10.01 1.99
CA LEU A 160 18.38 -9.20 0.81
C LEU A 160 18.99 -10.04 -0.32
N GLU A 161 19.86 -10.99 0.00
CA GLU A 161 20.39 -11.94 -0.97
C GLU A 161 19.27 -12.79 -1.62
N ARG A 162 18.28 -13.24 -0.82
CA ARG A 162 17.09 -13.93 -1.33
C ARG A 162 16.23 -13.03 -2.21
N VAL A 163 16.07 -11.75 -1.86
CA VAL A 163 15.35 -10.78 -2.69
C VAL A 163 16.01 -10.65 -4.05
N VAL A 164 17.33 -10.43 -4.12
CA VAL A 164 18.04 -10.31 -5.41
C VAL A 164 17.83 -11.55 -6.30
N ARG A 165 17.86 -12.74 -5.70
CA ARG A 165 17.67 -14.01 -6.41
C ARG A 165 16.22 -14.32 -6.80
N LEU A 166 15.22 -13.54 -6.36
CA LEU A 166 13.81 -13.79 -6.72
C LEU A 166 13.58 -13.81 -8.23
N LYS A 167 14.30 -12.97 -8.98
CA LYS A 167 14.17 -12.87 -10.44
C LYS A 167 14.80 -14.04 -11.19
N GLU A 168 15.72 -14.76 -10.57
CA GLU A 168 16.41 -15.90 -11.18
C GLU A 168 15.53 -17.16 -11.17
N GLY A 169 14.61 -17.26 -10.20
CA GLY A 169 13.80 -18.46 -9.98
C GLY A 169 12.53 -18.56 -10.83
N ARG A 170 11.95 -17.45 -11.29
CA ARG A 170 10.73 -17.42 -12.11
C ARG A 170 10.49 -16.06 -12.75
N GLU A 171 9.69 -16.05 -13.81
CA GLU A 171 9.12 -14.81 -14.32
C GLU A 171 8.14 -14.20 -13.31
N LEU A 172 8.32 -12.92 -13.03
CA LEU A 172 7.45 -12.15 -12.16
C LEU A 172 6.31 -11.53 -12.98
N ASN A 173 5.09 -11.56 -12.46
CA ASN A 173 3.99 -10.80 -13.06
C ASN A 173 4.21 -9.28 -12.88
N ILE A 174 3.39 -8.46 -13.53
CA ILE A 174 3.57 -6.99 -13.53
C ILE A 174 3.41 -6.39 -12.11
N ALA A 175 2.49 -6.92 -11.30
CA ALA A 175 2.28 -6.47 -9.92
C ALA A 175 3.47 -6.84 -9.02
N GLU A 176 4.03 -8.04 -9.18
CA GLU A 176 5.24 -8.52 -8.51
C GLU A 176 6.45 -7.70 -8.92
N LYS A 177 6.63 -7.43 -10.22
CA LYS A 177 7.71 -6.57 -10.75
C LYS A 177 7.65 -5.17 -10.16
N THR A 178 6.44 -4.60 -10.06
CA THR A 178 6.23 -3.28 -9.44
C THR A 178 6.60 -3.28 -7.96
N ASN A 179 6.08 -4.23 -7.17
CA ASN A 179 6.38 -4.32 -5.74
C ASN A 179 7.86 -4.56 -5.46
N TYR A 180 8.47 -5.47 -6.23
CA TYR A 180 9.90 -5.72 -6.19
C TYR A 180 10.69 -4.43 -6.43
N LEU A 181 10.36 -3.69 -7.51
CA LEU A 181 11.08 -2.47 -7.86
C LEU A 181 10.93 -1.38 -6.78
N VAL A 182 9.71 -1.17 -6.28
CA VAL A 182 9.45 -0.19 -5.21
C VAL A 182 10.26 -0.52 -3.95
N PHE A 183 10.39 -1.79 -3.61
CA PHE A 183 11.21 -2.21 -2.47
C PHE A 183 12.69 -1.93 -2.71
N ASN A 184 13.22 -2.26 -3.90
CA ASN A 184 14.63 -2.02 -4.24
C ASN A 184 14.99 -0.52 -4.30
N LEU A 185 14.02 0.37 -4.50
CA LEU A 185 14.24 1.82 -4.45
C LEU A 185 14.32 2.39 -3.02
N LYS A 186 13.85 1.64 -2.03
CA LYS A 186 13.74 2.08 -0.62
C LYS A 186 14.78 1.45 0.30
N VAL A 187 15.48 0.42 -0.17
CA VAL A 187 16.53 -0.34 0.52
C VAL A 187 17.89 0.15 0.05
#